data_AF-A0A150H0C8-F1
#
_entry.id   AF-A0A150H0C8-F1
#
_cell.length_a   1.000
_cell.length_b   1.000
_cell.length_c   1.000
_cell.angle_alpha   90.00
_cell.angle_beta   90.00
_cell.angle_gamma   90.00
#
_symmetry.space_group_name_H-M   'P 1'
#
loop_
_entity.id
_entity.type
_entity.pdbx_description
1 polymer ?
#
loop_
_entity_poly.entity_id
_entity_poly.type
_entity_poly.pdbx_seq_one_letter_code
_entity_poly.pdbx_strand_id
1 'polypeptide(L)'
;MVITSLGLCKQPAPPPFSQSRTNWQDLLGQHCPRFGMDRLVAVPIPKPQQAFGKGDTYKLQFSFDGDRHLTPWVPLLGEGAPAVPLVVVTLRRSGEELLGASAEVREAPAEYQERHPVLVAEMRNVSHWPKHVLVHYSFDTRNDVDLDRGLYLLFPCALLAVLILCVSALRGVRGKLAQFLADVTAEGTTAAAAMWKGSEGKGE
;
A
#
# COMPACT_ATOMS: atom_id res chain seq x y z
N MET A 1 -33.17 -3.39 9.03
CA MET A 1 -31.80 -3.20 8.51
C MET A 1 -31.76 -3.84 7.12
N VAL A 2 -31.35 -3.08 6.11
CA VAL A 2 -31.37 -3.44 4.69
C VAL A 2 -29.92 -3.51 4.22
N ILE A 3 -29.40 -4.72 4.09
CA ILE A 3 -28.04 -4.93 3.61
C ILE A 3 -28.12 -5.03 2.09
N THR A 4 -27.80 -3.94 1.38
CA THR A 4 -27.74 -3.95 -0.09
C THR A 4 -26.34 -4.36 -0.51
N SER A 5 -26.24 -5.43 -1.26
CA SER A 5 -24.95 -5.90 -1.77
C SER A 5 -24.82 -5.36 -3.19
N LEU A 6 -23.79 -4.58 -3.48
CA LEU A 6 -23.44 -4.20 -4.85
C LEU A 6 -22.30 -5.10 -5.31
N GLY A 7 -22.57 -5.94 -6.30
CA GLY A 7 -21.68 -7.02 -6.68
C GLY A 7 -21.37 -6.79 -8.10
N LEU A 8 -20.14 -6.38 -8.38
CA LEU A 8 -19.62 -6.64 -9.69
C LEU A 8 -19.32 -8.15 -9.75
N CYS A 9 -20.07 -8.87 -10.58
CA CYS A 9 -19.73 -10.20 -11.11
C CYS A 9 -19.85 -11.45 -10.19
N LYS A 10 -21.12 -11.87 -9.92
CA LYS A 10 -21.74 -13.23 -9.76
C LYS A 10 -20.81 -14.49 -9.66
N GLN A 11 -21.01 -15.60 -8.89
CA GLN A 11 -21.76 -16.17 -7.71
C GLN A 11 -21.11 -17.58 -7.40
N PRO A 12 -21.28 -18.31 -6.24
CA PRO A 12 -22.51 -18.50 -5.44
C PRO A 12 -22.39 -18.30 -3.90
N ALA A 13 -23.57 -18.32 -3.26
CA ALA A 13 -24.01 -17.88 -1.92
C ALA A 13 -23.12 -18.12 -0.67
N PRO A 14 -23.12 -17.16 0.29
CA PRO A 14 -22.83 -17.38 1.71
C PRO A 14 -24.12 -17.29 2.59
N PRO A 15 -24.08 -17.66 3.91
CA PRO A 15 -25.12 -18.34 4.71
C PRO A 15 -26.33 -17.45 5.12
N PRO A 16 -27.39 -17.98 5.77
CA PRO A 16 -28.66 -17.27 5.90
C PRO A 16 -28.55 -16.14 6.93
N PHE A 17 -28.79 -14.91 6.48
CA PHE A 17 -28.99 -13.74 7.32
C PHE A 17 -30.45 -13.29 7.21
N SER A 18 -31.02 -12.86 8.33
CA SER A 18 -32.45 -12.54 8.52
C SER A 18 -32.95 -11.27 7.80
N GLN A 19 -32.28 -10.82 6.74
CA GLN A 19 -32.52 -9.52 6.10
C GLN A 19 -32.61 -9.65 4.59
N SER A 20 -33.59 -8.96 4.01
CA SER A 20 -33.78 -8.86 2.57
C SER A 20 -32.52 -8.38 1.87
N ARG A 21 -32.08 -9.12 0.86
CA ARG A 21 -31.01 -8.71 -0.04
C ARG A 21 -31.62 -8.18 -1.33
N THR A 22 -31.10 -7.08 -1.86
CA THR A 22 -31.31 -6.74 -3.26
C THR A 22 -30.53 -7.71 -4.15
N ASN A 23 -31.00 -7.95 -5.37
CA ASN A 23 -30.23 -8.74 -6.32
C ASN A 23 -28.89 -8.03 -6.61
N TRP A 24 -27.84 -8.81 -6.86
CA TRP A 24 -26.57 -8.27 -7.32
C TRP A 24 -26.80 -7.53 -8.64
N GLN A 25 -26.13 -6.40 -8.79
CA GLN A 25 -26.23 -5.56 -9.98
C GLN A 25 -24.87 -5.43 -10.62
N ASP A 26 -24.76 -5.96 -11.83
CA ASP A 26 -23.55 -5.80 -12.63
C ASP A 26 -23.50 -4.37 -13.17
N LEU A 27 -22.62 -3.57 -12.58
CA LEU A 27 -22.23 -2.28 -13.12
C LEU A 27 -21.28 -2.52 -14.29
N LEU A 28 -21.62 -2.00 -15.47
CA LEU A 28 -20.80 -2.14 -16.68
C LEU A 28 -20.36 -0.79 -17.23
N GLY A 29 -19.24 -0.79 -17.94
CA GLY A 29 -18.77 0.34 -18.74
C GLY A 29 -18.44 1.59 -17.91
N GLN A 30 -19.34 2.58 -17.92
CA GLN A 30 -19.06 3.90 -17.38
C GLN A 30 -19.01 3.96 -15.85
N HIS A 31 -19.54 2.96 -15.15
CA HIS A 31 -19.52 2.93 -13.68
C HIS A 31 -18.32 2.16 -13.12
N CYS A 32 -17.60 1.40 -13.96
CA CYS A 32 -16.45 0.63 -13.53
C CYS A 32 -15.20 1.51 -13.36
N PRO A 33 -14.34 1.20 -12.38
CA PRO A 33 -13.01 1.78 -12.32
C PRO A 33 -12.21 1.38 -13.55
N ARG A 34 -11.37 2.30 -14.05
CA ARG A 34 -10.36 1.98 -15.06
C ARG A 34 -9.02 1.86 -14.35
N PHE A 35 -8.25 0.84 -14.71
CA PHE A 35 -7.02 0.51 -14.01
C PHE A 35 -6.05 1.71 -13.99
N GLY A 36 -5.59 2.08 -12.79
CA GLY A 36 -4.60 3.15 -12.59
C GLY A 36 -5.11 4.58 -12.77
N MET A 37 -6.43 4.79 -12.87
CA MET A 37 -7.03 6.12 -12.98
C MET A 37 -8.10 6.33 -11.91
N ASP A 38 -7.89 7.33 -11.07
CA ASP A 38 -8.88 7.74 -10.08
C ASP A 38 -10.14 8.27 -10.78
N ARG A 39 -11.31 7.90 -10.24
CA ARG A 39 -12.58 8.16 -10.91
C ARG A 39 -13.71 8.37 -9.92
N LEU A 40 -14.41 9.49 -10.08
CA LEU A 40 -15.66 9.75 -9.39
C LEU A 40 -16.83 9.43 -10.32
N VAL A 41 -17.75 8.57 -9.87
CA VAL A 41 -18.96 8.20 -10.63
C VAL A 41 -20.18 8.24 -9.73
N ALA A 42 -21.33 8.58 -10.32
CA ALA A 42 -22.61 8.39 -9.69
C ALA A 42 -23.15 7.00 -10.04
N VAL A 43 -23.35 6.15 -9.05
CA VAL A 43 -23.90 4.81 -9.19
C VAL A 43 -25.38 4.83 -8.81
N PRO A 44 -26.30 4.49 -9.72
CA PRO A 44 -27.71 4.37 -9.40
C PRO A 44 -27.94 3.12 -8.54
N ILE A 45 -28.50 3.29 -7.34
CA ILE A 45 -28.93 2.20 -6.47
C ILE A 45 -30.45 2.03 -6.55
N PRO A 46 -30.93 0.78 -6.72
CA PRO A 46 -32.35 0.50 -6.85
C PRO A 46 -33.05 0.61 -5.50
N LYS A 47 -34.37 0.80 -5.55
CA LYS A 47 -35.21 0.64 -4.38
C LYS A 47 -35.09 -0.80 -3.84
N PRO A 48 -34.93 -0.99 -2.52
CA PRO A 48 -34.94 -2.33 -1.94
C PRO A 48 -36.30 -3.01 -2.16
N GLN A 49 -36.28 -4.34 -2.31
CA GLN A 49 -37.50 -5.12 -2.57
C GLN A 49 -38.47 -5.14 -1.38
N GLN A 50 -37.93 -5.07 -0.16
CA GLN A 50 -38.74 -4.88 1.05
C GLN A 50 -38.95 -3.40 1.36
N ALA A 51 -40.03 -3.11 2.09
CA ALA A 51 -40.33 -1.77 2.54
C ALA A 51 -39.17 -1.24 3.41
N PHE A 52 -38.50 -0.21 2.91
CA PHE A 52 -37.46 0.50 3.65
C PHE A 52 -38.11 1.50 4.60
N GLY A 53 -38.01 1.24 5.90
CA GLY A 53 -38.69 2.00 6.95
C GLY A 53 -37.77 2.92 7.76
N LYS A 54 -38.40 3.63 8.70
CA LYS A 54 -37.69 4.47 9.69
C LYS A 54 -36.91 3.56 10.64
N GLY A 55 -35.57 3.63 10.60
CA GLY A 55 -34.66 2.81 11.42
C GLY A 55 -33.90 1.73 10.64
N ASP A 56 -34.19 1.57 9.34
CA ASP A 56 -33.43 0.64 8.51
C ASP A 56 -32.13 1.27 7.99
N THR A 57 -31.01 0.61 8.22
CA THR A 57 -29.74 0.98 7.59
C THR A 57 -29.63 0.32 6.22
N TYR A 58 -29.42 1.09 5.15
CA TYR A 58 -29.05 0.59 3.83
C TYR A 58 -27.53 0.44 3.75
N LYS A 59 -26.99 -0.76 3.60
CA LYS A 59 -25.54 -0.99 3.43
C LYS A 59 -25.19 -1.29 1.97
N LEU A 60 -23.95 -1.08 1.56
CA LEU A 60 -23.36 -1.52 0.29
C LEU A 60 -22.16 -2.43 0.51
N GLN A 61 -21.95 -3.35 -0.41
CA GLN A 61 -20.66 -4.02 -0.62
C GLN A 61 -20.26 -3.74 -2.06
N PHE A 62 -18.98 -3.86 -2.41
CA PHE A 62 -18.49 -3.89 -3.78
C PHE A 62 -17.69 -5.17 -3.97
N SER A 63 -17.76 -5.69 -5.19
CA SER A 63 -16.95 -6.82 -5.62
C SER A 63 -16.04 -6.36 -6.76
N PHE A 64 -14.87 -6.98 -6.90
CA PHE A 64 -13.91 -6.69 -7.96
C PHE A 64 -13.22 -7.99 -8.37
N ASP A 65 -12.76 -8.02 -9.62
CA ASP A 65 -12.02 -9.15 -10.20
C ASP A 65 -12.76 -10.50 -10.09
N GLY A 66 -14.02 -10.52 -10.52
CA GLY A 66 -14.86 -11.73 -10.52
C GLY A 66 -15.07 -12.33 -9.12
N ASP A 67 -15.49 -11.51 -8.14
CA ASP A 67 -15.71 -11.92 -6.75
C ASP A 67 -14.45 -12.31 -5.95
N ARG A 68 -13.25 -12.15 -6.51
CA ARG A 68 -11.99 -12.39 -5.78
C ARG A 68 -11.75 -11.37 -4.66
N HIS A 69 -12.12 -10.11 -4.89
CA HIS A 69 -11.92 -9.03 -3.92
C HIS A 69 -13.24 -8.36 -3.54
N LEU A 70 -13.68 -8.61 -2.32
CA LEU A 70 -14.88 -8.02 -1.74
C LEU A 70 -14.53 -6.92 -0.75
N THR A 71 -15.20 -5.78 -0.84
CA THR A 71 -15.08 -4.74 0.19
C THR A 71 -15.90 -5.12 1.43
N PRO A 72 -15.60 -4.50 2.59
CA PRO A 72 -16.51 -4.54 3.73
C PRO A 72 -17.88 -3.94 3.42
N TRP A 73 -18.86 -4.29 4.25
CA TRP A 73 -20.19 -3.68 4.21
C TRP A 73 -20.15 -2.25 4.73
N VAL A 74 -20.51 -1.28 3.89
CA VAL A 74 -20.50 0.15 4.23
C VAL A 74 -21.92 0.72 4.32
N PRO A 75 -22.30 1.42 5.40
CA PRO A 75 -23.64 2.02 5.52
C PRO A 75 -23.77 3.27 4.65
N LEU A 76 -24.83 3.33 3.84
CA LEU A 76 -25.14 4.48 2.98
C LEU A 76 -26.33 5.32 3.44
N LEU A 77 -27.36 4.68 4.01
CA LEU A 77 -28.57 5.36 4.48
C LEU A 77 -28.96 4.78 5.83
N GLY A 78 -29.63 5.58 6.66
CA GLY A 78 -30.09 5.19 7.99
C GLY A 78 -29.14 5.64 9.10
N GLU A 79 -29.25 4.98 10.26
CA GLU A 79 -28.50 5.37 11.46
C GLU A 79 -27.00 5.17 11.26
N GLY A 80 -26.21 6.24 11.47
CA GLY A 80 -24.76 6.24 11.29
C GLY A 80 -24.26 6.50 9.87
N ALA A 81 -25.15 6.71 8.89
CA ALA A 81 -24.76 7.13 7.54
C ALA A 81 -24.75 8.66 7.40
N PRO A 82 -23.82 9.24 6.62
CA PRO A 82 -23.80 10.68 6.35
C PRO A 82 -25.02 11.10 5.51
N ALA A 83 -25.37 12.39 5.58
CA ALA A 83 -26.53 12.93 4.86
C ALA A 83 -26.41 12.80 3.33
N VAL A 84 -25.18 12.92 2.82
CA VAL A 84 -24.82 12.69 1.42
C VAL A 84 -23.59 11.78 1.40
N PRO A 85 -23.77 10.46 1.17
CA PRO A 85 -22.68 9.51 1.23
C PRO A 85 -21.78 9.60 -0.02
N LEU A 86 -20.49 9.77 0.23
CA LEU A 86 -19.42 9.56 -0.72
C LEU A 86 -18.69 8.27 -0.34
N VAL A 87 -18.82 7.25 -1.18
CA VAL A 87 -18.09 5.98 -0.98
C VAL A 87 -16.72 6.13 -1.60
N VAL A 88 -15.66 6.03 -0.80
CA VAL A 88 -14.30 5.97 -1.31
C VAL A 88 -13.87 4.51 -1.34
N VAL A 89 -13.63 4.01 -2.55
CA VAL A 89 -13.15 2.65 -2.78
C VAL A 89 -11.67 2.74 -3.12
N THR A 90 -10.85 2.17 -2.24
CA THR A 90 -9.40 2.08 -2.44
C THR A 90 -9.05 0.71 -3.00
N LEU A 91 -8.53 0.70 -4.22
CA LEU A 91 -8.07 -0.48 -4.93
C LEU A 91 -6.54 -0.55 -4.80
N ARG A 92 -6.06 -1.54 -4.05
CA ARG A 92 -4.62 -1.78 -3.89
C ARG A 92 -4.12 -2.62 -5.04
N ARG A 93 -3.10 -2.16 -5.75
CA ARG A 93 -2.51 -2.86 -6.90
C ARG A 93 -1.01 -3.07 -6.75
N SER A 94 -0.52 -4.12 -7.38
CA SER A 94 0.90 -4.35 -7.66
C SER A 94 1.03 -4.76 -9.12
N GLY A 95 1.75 -3.96 -9.92
CA GLY A 95 1.81 -4.16 -11.37
C GLY A 95 0.42 -4.08 -12.03
N GLU A 96 0.00 -5.18 -12.66
CA GLU A 96 -1.32 -5.37 -13.30
C GLU A 96 -2.32 -6.13 -12.41
N GLU A 97 -1.89 -6.66 -11.27
CA GLU A 97 -2.74 -7.43 -10.37
C GLU A 97 -3.36 -6.55 -9.28
N LEU A 98 -4.62 -6.82 -8.95
CA LEU A 98 -5.29 -6.24 -7.80
C LEU A 98 -4.95 -7.09 -6.55
N LEU A 99 -4.40 -6.45 -5.53
CA LEU A 99 -4.06 -7.11 -4.27
C LEU A 99 -5.25 -7.13 -3.29
N GLY A 100 -6.10 -6.11 -3.36
CA GLY A 100 -7.26 -6.00 -2.48
C GLY A 100 -8.08 -4.75 -2.70
N ALA A 101 -9.28 -4.76 -2.15
CA ALA A 101 -10.22 -3.65 -2.19
C ALA A 101 -10.67 -3.28 -0.78
N SER A 102 -10.69 -1.99 -0.48
CA SER A 102 -11.26 -1.43 0.74
C SER A 102 -12.31 -0.40 0.38
N ALA A 103 -13.34 -0.25 1.19
CA ALA A 103 -14.34 0.79 1.03
C ALA A 103 -14.58 1.50 2.35
N GLU A 104 -14.70 2.81 2.29
CA GLU A 104 -15.09 3.68 3.40
C GLU A 104 -16.18 4.63 2.93
N VAL A 105 -17.04 5.05 3.85
CA VAL A 105 -18.07 6.06 3.57
C VAL A 105 -17.68 7.34 4.28
N ARG A 106 -17.63 8.42 3.50
CA ARG A 106 -17.36 9.78 3.97
C ARG A 106 -18.55 10.67 3.62
N GLU A 107 -18.64 11.80 4.30
CA GLU A 107 -19.58 12.83 3.89
C GLU A 107 -19.06 13.54 2.64
N ALA A 108 -19.95 13.82 1.69
CA ALA A 108 -19.59 14.57 0.49
C ALA A 108 -19.12 16.00 0.85
N PRO A 109 -18.07 16.53 0.18
CA PRO A 109 -17.58 17.88 0.42
C PRO A 109 -18.68 18.94 0.31
N ALA A 110 -18.63 19.97 1.16
CA ALA A 110 -19.64 21.04 1.19
C ALA A 110 -19.84 21.71 -0.19
N GLU A 111 -18.75 21.96 -0.91
CA GLU A 111 -18.76 22.52 -2.27
C GLU A 111 -19.63 21.71 -3.25
N TYR A 112 -19.65 20.37 -3.12
CA TYR A 112 -20.49 19.52 -3.94
C TYR A 112 -21.96 19.64 -3.54
N GLN A 113 -22.24 19.69 -2.24
CA GLN A 113 -23.60 19.81 -1.72
C GLN A 113 -24.25 21.14 -2.15
N GLU A 114 -23.47 22.23 -2.13
CA GLU A 114 -23.91 23.57 -2.58
C GLU A 114 -24.13 23.63 -4.10
N ARG A 115 -23.28 22.97 -4.88
CA ARG A 115 -23.40 22.94 -6.34
C ARG A 115 -24.58 22.09 -6.83
N HIS A 116 -24.97 21.07 -6.08
CA HIS A 116 -26.00 20.11 -6.48
C HIS A 116 -27.13 19.93 -5.43
N PRO A 117 -27.86 21.00 -5.09
CA PRO A 117 -28.87 20.96 -4.01
C PRO A 117 -30.03 20.01 -4.32
N VAL A 118 -30.37 19.84 -5.61
CA VAL A 118 -31.43 18.92 -6.06
C VAL A 118 -31.08 17.46 -5.73
N LEU A 119 -29.84 17.04 -6.02
CA LEU A 119 -29.38 15.68 -5.73
C LEU A 119 -29.33 15.40 -4.22
N VAL A 120 -28.97 16.40 -3.42
CA VAL A 120 -28.99 16.31 -1.96
C VAL A 120 -30.42 16.12 -1.45
N ALA A 121 -31.38 16.87 -1.98
CA ALA A 121 -32.79 16.74 -1.62
C ALA A 121 -33.36 15.35 -2.01
N GLU A 122 -33.05 14.88 -3.22
CA GLU A 122 -33.42 13.54 -3.69
C GLU A 122 -32.81 12.41 -2.85
N MET A 123 -31.55 12.56 -2.43
CA MET A 123 -30.87 11.60 -1.57
C MET A 123 -31.57 11.49 -0.20
N ARG A 124 -31.95 12.63 0.38
CA ARG A 124 -32.67 12.69 1.66
C ARG A 124 -34.11 12.20 1.57
N ASN A 125 -34.75 12.31 0.41
CA ASN A 125 -36.13 11.87 0.21
C ASN A 125 -36.23 10.34 0.20
N VAL A 126 -36.86 9.76 1.23
CA VAL A 126 -37.00 8.30 1.37
C VAL A 126 -37.79 7.65 0.22
N SER A 127 -38.74 8.39 -0.36
CA SER A 127 -39.62 7.89 -1.42
C SER A 127 -38.99 7.95 -2.81
N HIS A 128 -37.96 8.79 -2.99
CA HIS A 128 -37.33 9.00 -4.29
C HIS A 128 -36.28 7.92 -4.59
N TRP A 129 -36.49 7.21 -5.69
CA TRP A 129 -35.62 6.14 -6.20
C TRP A 129 -35.63 6.17 -7.74
N PRO A 130 -34.55 5.76 -8.43
CA PRO A 130 -33.28 5.28 -7.88
C PRO A 130 -32.45 6.40 -7.23
N LYS A 131 -31.64 6.06 -6.23
CA LYS A 131 -30.74 7.03 -5.59
C LYS A 131 -29.38 6.99 -6.28
N HIS A 132 -28.76 8.15 -6.49
CA HIS A 132 -27.45 8.22 -7.12
C HIS A 132 -26.37 8.41 -6.05
N VAL A 133 -25.62 7.36 -5.78
CA VAL A 133 -24.56 7.37 -4.77
C VAL A 133 -23.24 7.71 -5.44
N LEU A 134 -22.49 8.61 -4.83
CA LEU A 134 -21.16 8.94 -5.32
C LEU A 134 -20.17 7.87 -4.89
N VAL A 135 -19.46 7.32 -5.87
CA VAL A 135 -18.39 6.35 -5.65
C VAL A 135 -17.12 6.93 -6.25
N HIS A 136 -16.12 7.13 -5.40
CA HIS A 136 -14.79 7.56 -5.78
C HIS A 136 -13.84 6.37 -5.72
N TYR A 137 -13.39 5.91 -6.88
CA TYR A 137 -12.36 4.90 -6.99
C TYR A 137 -10.99 5.58 -6.93
N SER A 138 -10.14 5.10 -6.02
CA SER A 138 -8.75 5.53 -5.91
C SER A 138 -7.81 4.33 -5.95
N PHE A 139 -6.69 4.44 -6.66
CA PHE A 139 -5.70 3.37 -6.79
C PHE A 139 -4.47 3.60 -5.90
N ASP A 140 -4.26 2.69 -4.94
CA ASP A 140 -3.04 2.64 -4.12
C ASP A 140 -2.04 1.67 -4.77
N THR A 141 -0.94 2.21 -5.29
CA THR A 141 0.11 1.39 -5.91
C THR A 141 1.07 0.95 -4.82
N ARG A 142 1.00 -0.33 -4.44
CA ARG A 142 1.95 -0.94 -3.51
C ARG A 142 2.90 -1.82 -4.30
N ASN A 143 4.20 -1.59 -4.10
CA ASN A 143 5.19 -2.49 -4.63
C ASN A 143 5.22 -3.74 -3.74
N ASP A 144 5.21 -4.92 -4.36
CA ASP A 144 5.25 -6.20 -3.63
C ASP A 144 6.58 -6.35 -2.85
N VAL A 145 7.62 -5.66 -3.33
CA VAL A 145 8.94 -5.61 -2.68
C VAL A 145 9.09 -4.31 -1.90
N ASP A 146 9.15 -4.45 -0.57
CA ASP A 146 9.55 -3.38 0.35
C ASP A 146 11.06 -3.13 0.20
N LEU A 147 11.39 -2.19 -0.71
CA LEU A 147 12.76 -1.80 -1.02
C LEU A 147 13.52 -1.33 0.22
N ASP A 148 12.83 -0.64 1.13
CA ASP A 148 13.45 -0.09 2.34
C ASP A 148 13.89 -1.22 3.26
N ARG A 149 13.02 -2.20 3.53
CA ARG A 149 13.40 -3.39 4.31
C ARG A 149 14.52 -4.18 3.65
N GLY A 150 14.46 -4.35 2.32
CA GLY A 150 15.52 -5.01 1.56
C GLY A 150 16.87 -4.28 1.73
N LEU A 151 16.87 -2.97 1.62
CA LEU A 151 18.06 -2.14 1.79
C LEU A 151 18.60 -2.20 3.23
N TYR A 152 17.73 -2.09 4.24
CA TYR A 152 18.12 -2.16 5.64
C TYR A 152 18.70 -3.52 6.05
N LEU A 153 18.36 -4.60 5.35
CA LEU A 153 18.95 -5.92 5.58
C LEU A 153 20.22 -6.15 4.77
N LEU A 154 20.24 -5.79 3.49
CA LEU A 154 21.37 -6.04 2.60
C LEU A 154 22.59 -5.17 2.94
N PHE A 155 22.37 -3.90 3.27
CA PHE A 155 23.46 -2.96 3.55
C PHE A 155 24.34 -3.37 4.74
N PRO A 156 23.81 -3.69 5.93
CA PRO A 156 24.65 -4.14 7.05
C PRO A 156 25.27 -5.51 6.81
N CYS A 157 24.57 -6.44 6.15
CA CYS A 157 25.14 -7.74 5.80
C CYS A 157 26.35 -7.61 4.86
N ALA A 158 26.23 -6.76 3.84
CA ALA A 158 27.35 -6.47 2.93
C ALA A 158 28.50 -5.78 3.67
N LEU A 159 28.20 -4.81 4.54
CA LEU A 159 29.21 -4.11 5.34
C LEU A 159 29.98 -5.09 6.25
N LEU A 160 29.28 -6.00 6.92
CA LEU A 160 29.89 -7.03 7.76
C LEU A 160 30.76 -8.00 6.94
N ALA A 161 30.28 -8.44 5.78
CA ALA A 161 31.04 -9.32 4.89
C ALA A 161 32.34 -8.64 4.43
N VAL A 162 32.27 -7.37 4.02
CA VAL A 162 33.44 -6.57 3.65
C VAL A 162 34.39 -6.41 4.83
N LEU A 163 33.88 -6.13 6.03
CA LEU A 163 34.70 -5.98 7.23
C LEU A 163 35.42 -7.29 7.59
N ILE A 164 34.74 -8.43 7.48
CA ILE A 164 35.34 -9.76 7.69
C ILE A 164 36.43 -10.03 6.64
N LEU A 165 36.20 -9.69 5.37
CA LEU A 165 37.19 -9.81 4.31
C LEU A 165 38.42 -8.94 4.58
N CYS A 166 38.24 -7.67 4.96
CA CYS A 166 39.32 -6.76 5.33
C CYS A 166 40.15 -7.31 6.49
N VAL A 167 39.49 -7.79 7.57
CA VAL A 167 40.19 -8.39 8.71
C VAL A 167 40.94 -9.67 8.30
N SER A 168 40.35 -10.48 7.43
CA SER A 168 40.97 -11.71 6.93
C SER A 168 42.20 -11.42 6.06
N ALA A 169 42.11 -10.42 5.18
CA ALA A 169 43.22 -9.95 4.37
C ALA A 169 44.36 -9.38 5.24
N LEU A 170 44.02 -8.56 6.25
CA LEU A 170 45.00 -8.03 7.20
C LEU A 170 45.69 -9.16 7.99
N ARG A 171 44.95 -10.19 8.41
CA ARG A 171 45.55 -11.38 9.05
C ARG A 171 46.50 -12.11 8.11
N GLY A 172 46.15 -12.25 6.83
CA GLY A 172 47.03 -12.86 5.82
C GLY A 172 48.30 -12.05 5.54
N VAL A 173 48.24 -10.72 5.61
CA VAL A 173 49.37 -9.83 5.30
C VAL A 173 50.28 -9.59 6.51
N ARG A 174 49.79 -9.76 7.75
CA ARG A 174 50.59 -9.54 8.98
C ARG A 174 51.96 -10.22 8.98
N GLY A 175 52.03 -11.48 8.53
CA GLY A 175 53.30 -12.21 8.47
C GLY A 175 54.30 -11.58 7.49
N LYS A 176 53.83 -11.17 6.31
CA LYS A 176 54.66 -10.51 5.30
C LYS A 176 55.07 -9.10 5.72
N LEU A 177 54.17 -8.37 6.38
CA LEU A 177 54.46 -7.04 6.91
C LEU A 177 55.51 -7.09 8.03
N ALA A 178 55.43 -8.10 8.91
CA ALA A 178 56.41 -8.30 9.98
C ALA A 178 57.80 -8.64 9.42
N GLN A 179 57.86 -9.49 8.39
CA GLN A 179 59.10 -9.79 7.67
C GLN A 179 59.68 -8.54 7.01
N PHE A 180 58.87 -7.78 6.28
CA PHE A 180 59.32 -6.54 5.64
C PHE A 180 59.86 -5.51 6.66
N LEU A 181 59.18 -5.35 7.81
CA LEU A 181 59.65 -4.46 8.88
C LEU A 181 60.96 -4.95 9.51
N ALA A 182 61.12 -6.27 9.69
CA ALA A 182 62.37 -6.86 10.15
C ALA A 182 63.52 -6.63 9.16
N ASP A 183 63.27 -6.79 7.86
CA ASP A 183 64.29 -6.59 6.82
C ASP A 183 64.72 -5.11 6.73
N VAL A 184 63.77 -4.17 6.74
CA VAL A 184 64.06 -2.72 6.71
C VAL A 184 64.81 -2.27 7.96
N THR A 185 64.48 -2.81 9.14
CA THR A 185 65.19 -2.48 10.38
C THR A 185 66.60 -3.08 10.39
N ALA A 186 66.78 -4.30 9.87
CA ALA A 186 68.10 -4.92 9.73
C ALA A 186 69.01 -4.14 8.75
N GLU A 187 68.47 -3.70 7.61
CA GLU A 187 69.19 -2.84 6.65
C GLU A 187 69.53 -1.47 7.24
N GLY A 188 68.60 -0.83 7.96
CA GLY A 188 68.86 0.45 8.63
C GLY A 188 69.94 0.36 9.72
N THR A 189 69.97 -0.75 10.46
CA THR A 189 70.96 -0.97 11.53
C THR A 189 72.33 -1.26 10.95
N THR A 190 72.41 -2.02 9.85
CA THR A 190 73.68 -2.29 9.15
C THR A 190 74.22 -1.04 8.44
N ALA A 191 73.37 -0.20 7.86
CA ALA A 191 73.75 1.10 7.30
C ALA A 191 74.25 2.08 8.39
N ALA A 192 73.56 2.15 9.54
CA ALA A 192 74.00 2.97 10.68
C ALA A 192 75.33 2.47 11.28
N ALA A 193 75.51 1.16 11.40
CA ALA A 193 76.75 0.55 11.88
C ALA A 193 77.93 0.75 10.90
N ALA A 194 77.68 0.68 9.59
CA ALA A 194 78.69 0.99 8.57
C ALA A 194 79.08 2.47 8.56
N MET A 195 78.12 3.38 8.77
CA MET A 195 78.38 4.82 8.89
C MET A 195 79.20 5.16 10.15
N TRP A 196 78.94 4.50 11.28
CA TRP A 196 79.73 4.68 12.51
C TRP A 196 81.18 4.20 12.32
N LYS A 197 81.36 3.00 11.74
CA LYS A 197 82.68 2.39 11.51
C LYS A 197 83.52 3.14 10.45
N GLY A 198 82.88 3.85 9.52
CA GLY A 198 83.55 4.73 8.56
C GLY A 198 84.08 6.04 9.16
N SER A 199 83.60 6.45 10.34
CA SER A 199 84.04 7.68 11.01
C SER A 199 85.31 7.49 11.87
N GLU A 200 85.63 6.25 12.26
CA GLU A 200 86.82 5.90 13.07
C GLU A 200 88.13 5.77 12.27
N GLY A 201 88.10 5.88 10.94
CA GLY A 201 89.25 5.64 10.06
C GLY A 201 89.95 6.88 9.49
N LYS A 202 89.69 8.09 10.02
CA LYS A 202 90.24 9.35 9.45
C LYS A 202 90.89 10.21 10.53
N GLY A 203 91.93 9.67 11.16
CA GLY A 203 92.82 10.38 12.07
C GLY A 203 94.19 9.72 12.03
N GLU A 204 95.18 10.50 11.60
CA GLU A 204 96.63 10.22 11.41
C GLU A 204 97.07 9.56 10.10
#